data_AF-A0A6G0Z965-F1
#
_entry.id   AF-A0A6G0Z965-F1
#
_cell.length_a   1.000
_cell.length_b   1.000
_cell.length_c   1.000
_cell.angle_alpha   90.00
_cell.angle_beta   90.00
_cell.angle_gamma   90.00
#
_symmetry.space_group_name_H-M   'P 1'
#
loop_
_entity.id
_entity.type
_entity.pdbx_description
1 polymer ?
#
loop_
_entity_poly.entity_id
_entity_poly.type
_entity_poly.pdbx_seq_one_letter_code
_entity_poly.pdbx_strand_id
1 'polypeptide(L)'
;MKDRQSAPGDGIRSLKTSRVFRIINFELYSKPNKVIMALGLVSISFTFGYLVYMRHQYEKMGYYPAVAEDGRHERYFIQPLSVYLKMESCQAVEADIDKLIAKYNKYGPKWQFQLHRFISTLERYKREIESQSSEIDKCGLSSTILQMKLAIKDISNEHRRWHSDVSRVGKTIDKNFISGYTEASNKKAFKTDHEKEILNKIICMHLYRDSKWEVAEEFLKEAGITVDDKQKQRYLNLNHIVDSLRQKDPMPAFEWVYQNKIQLDAKKSDLEFKLHQIVFLDILNRGDQYEAVVYARTNFSRFIDKQKEIQSTMGMLLYPPNVTQMRTEVIDLFIKDSCLSDDDMLSVCVNVGCSALPALLDIKQAICRDVGGVWNENDELPIKIDTGFAYHSVFACPILRTRSGTSNPPMMLVCGHVISKDALNKLERSGRLKCPYCPKEQLPSEARTINF
;
A
#
# COMPACT_ATOMS: atom_id res chain seq x y z
N MET A 1 49.58 -50.18 -36.09
CA MET A 1 48.82 -50.23 -34.83
C MET A 1 47.67 -51.21 -35.02
N LYS A 2 47.57 -52.25 -34.18
CA LYS A 2 46.57 -53.32 -34.28
C LYS A 2 45.15 -52.75 -34.36
N ASP A 3 44.36 -53.19 -35.34
CA ASP A 3 42.94 -52.84 -35.46
C ASP A 3 42.18 -53.39 -34.25
N ARG A 4 41.61 -52.48 -33.45
CA ARG A 4 40.79 -52.81 -32.29
C ARG A 4 39.40 -53.14 -32.80
N GLN A 5 38.96 -54.40 -32.68
CA GLN A 5 37.59 -54.80 -33.03
C GLN A 5 36.58 -54.05 -32.16
N SER A 6 35.57 -53.48 -32.80
CA SER A 6 34.47 -52.72 -32.18
C SER A 6 33.61 -53.64 -31.31
N ALA A 7 33.37 -53.27 -30.05
CA ALA A 7 32.45 -53.98 -29.17
C ALA A 7 31.02 -53.42 -29.30
N PRO A 8 29.97 -54.22 -29.05
CA PRO A 8 28.59 -53.74 -29.05
C PRO A 8 28.41 -52.62 -28.02
N GLY A 9 27.96 -51.43 -28.47
CA GLY A 9 27.78 -50.24 -27.63
C GLY A 9 28.85 -49.14 -27.82
N ASP A 10 29.91 -49.37 -28.61
CA ASP A 10 30.93 -48.35 -28.87
C ASP A 10 30.43 -47.20 -29.80
N GLY A 11 29.39 -47.42 -30.60
CA GLY A 11 28.83 -46.41 -31.51
C GLY A 11 29.88 -45.77 -32.43
N ILE A 12 29.70 -44.48 -32.74
CA ILE A 12 30.62 -43.66 -33.56
C ILE A 12 32.03 -43.48 -32.94
N ARG A 13 32.27 -43.91 -31.69
CA ARG A 13 33.59 -43.87 -31.05
C ARG A 13 34.59 -44.83 -31.67
N SER A 14 34.08 -45.87 -32.35
CA SER A 14 34.89 -46.86 -33.07
C SER A 14 35.36 -46.37 -34.45
N LEU A 15 34.87 -45.22 -34.93
CA LEU A 15 35.24 -44.67 -36.25
C LEU A 15 36.67 -44.09 -36.25
N LYS A 16 37.42 -44.38 -37.31
CA LYS A 16 38.74 -43.80 -37.58
C LYS A 16 38.56 -42.34 -37.99
N THR A 17 38.68 -41.42 -37.02
CA THR A 17 38.63 -39.96 -37.22
C THR A 17 39.99 -39.33 -36.96
N SER A 18 40.23 -38.14 -37.52
CA SER A 18 41.51 -37.43 -37.37
C SER A 18 41.75 -37.01 -35.91
N ARG A 19 43.03 -36.90 -35.50
CA ARG A 19 43.40 -36.50 -34.13
C ARG A 19 42.84 -35.12 -33.75
N VAL A 20 42.82 -34.18 -34.70
CA VAL A 20 42.27 -32.84 -34.51
C VAL A 20 40.76 -32.90 -34.24
N PHE A 21 40.02 -33.72 -35.01
CA PHE A 21 38.58 -33.89 -34.83
C PHE A 21 38.20 -34.43 -33.44
N ARG A 22 39.02 -35.34 -32.88
CA ARG A 22 38.80 -35.90 -31.54
C ARG A 22 39.13 -34.94 -30.40
N ILE A 23 40.05 -34.01 -30.60
CA ILE A 23 40.39 -32.99 -29.59
C ILE A 23 39.28 -31.95 -29.53
N ILE A 24 38.82 -31.46 -30.69
CA ILE A 24 37.74 -30.47 -30.77
C ILE A 24 36.42 -31.04 -30.24
N ASN A 25 36.15 -32.33 -30.48
CA ASN A 25 34.92 -33.00 -30.05
C ASN A 25 35.18 -34.05 -28.97
N PHE A 26 36.01 -33.73 -27.98
CA PHE A 26 36.41 -34.65 -26.92
C PHE A 26 35.21 -35.27 -26.17
N GLU A 27 34.11 -34.53 -26.02
CA GLU A 27 32.86 -34.99 -25.38
C GLU A 27 32.25 -36.24 -26.03
N LEU A 28 32.40 -36.42 -27.35
CA LEU A 28 31.87 -37.59 -28.05
C LEU A 28 32.67 -38.87 -27.74
N TYR A 29 33.93 -38.75 -27.30
CA TYR A 29 34.86 -39.86 -27.13
C TYR A 29 35.26 -40.11 -25.66
N SER A 30 34.89 -39.24 -24.74
CA SER A 30 35.12 -39.43 -23.30
C SER A 30 34.18 -40.52 -22.75
N LYS A 31 34.74 -41.47 -21.98
CA LYS A 31 33.91 -42.46 -21.28
C LYS A 31 33.20 -41.75 -20.12
N PRO A 32 31.87 -41.91 -19.96
CA PRO A 32 31.16 -41.29 -18.86
C PRO A 32 31.73 -41.81 -17.54
N ASN A 33 32.39 -40.92 -16.80
CA ASN A 33 32.87 -41.24 -15.46
C ASN A 33 31.67 -41.17 -14.52
N LYS A 34 31.20 -42.33 -14.06
CA LYS A 34 30.02 -42.45 -13.19
C LYS A 34 30.13 -41.59 -11.93
N VAL A 35 31.35 -41.38 -11.41
CA VAL A 35 31.60 -40.55 -10.22
C VAL A 35 31.35 -39.07 -10.52
N ILE A 36 31.86 -38.57 -11.65
CA ILE A 36 31.68 -37.17 -12.06
C ILE A 36 30.21 -36.91 -12.42
N MET A 37 29.55 -37.88 -13.06
CA MET A 37 28.13 -37.79 -13.41
C MET A 37 27.24 -37.76 -12.16
N ALA A 38 27.57 -38.56 -11.13
CA ALA A 38 26.88 -38.53 -9.84
C ALA A 38 27.08 -37.20 -9.11
N LEU A 39 28.29 -36.65 -9.09
CA LEU A 39 28.57 -35.32 -8.54
C LEU A 39 27.79 -34.22 -9.27
N GLY A 40 27.75 -34.27 -10.61
CA GLY A 40 26.96 -33.34 -11.41
C GLY A 40 25.47 -33.40 -11.08
N LEU A 41 24.90 -34.60 -10.92
CA LEU A 41 23.51 -34.80 -10.51
C LEU A 41 23.24 -34.20 -9.12
N VAL A 42 24.13 -34.42 -8.15
CA VAL A 42 24.01 -33.84 -6.81
C VAL A 42 24.04 -32.31 -6.85
N SER A 43 24.97 -31.72 -7.62
CA SER A 43 25.04 -30.27 -7.78
C SER A 43 23.78 -29.70 -8.44
N ILE A 44 23.25 -30.35 -9.48
CA ILE A 44 22.00 -29.94 -10.15
C ILE A 44 20.82 -30.02 -9.17
N SER A 45 20.69 -31.13 -8.43
CA SER A 45 19.65 -31.28 -7.41
C SER A 45 19.75 -30.22 -6.32
N PHE A 46 20.96 -29.88 -5.87
CA PHE A 46 21.17 -28.82 -4.89
C PHE A 46 20.79 -27.44 -5.43
N THR A 47 21.19 -27.10 -6.66
CA THR A 47 20.78 -25.84 -7.29
C THR A 47 19.27 -25.73 -7.49
N PHE A 48 18.61 -26.83 -7.89
CA PHE A 48 17.15 -26.86 -8.02
C PHE A 48 16.46 -26.71 -6.66
N GLY A 49 16.93 -27.41 -5.63
CA GLY A 49 16.42 -27.28 -4.26
C GLY A 49 16.60 -25.86 -3.72
N TYR A 50 17.74 -25.22 -3.99
CA TYR A 50 17.99 -23.83 -3.61
C TYR A 50 17.06 -22.85 -4.35
N LEU A 51 16.81 -23.04 -5.65
CA LEU A 51 15.86 -22.22 -6.42
C LEU A 51 14.43 -22.35 -5.89
N VAL A 52 13.99 -23.57 -5.53
CA VAL A 52 12.68 -23.81 -4.92
C VAL A 52 12.59 -23.16 -3.55
N TYR A 53 13.62 -23.31 -2.71
CA TYR A 53 13.69 -22.67 -1.40
C TYR A 53 13.62 -21.14 -1.52
N MET A 54 14.42 -20.54 -2.39
CA MET A 54 14.41 -19.10 -2.63
C MET A 54 13.03 -18.65 -3.10
N ARG A 55 12.40 -19.37 -4.05
CA ARG A 55 11.05 -19.07 -4.53
C ARG A 55 10.01 -19.10 -3.39
N HIS A 56 10.05 -20.13 -2.55
CA HIS A 56 9.12 -20.24 -1.42
C HIS A 56 9.35 -19.14 -0.37
N GLN A 57 10.61 -18.76 -0.15
CA GLN A 57 10.96 -17.67 0.76
C GLN A 57 10.47 -16.32 0.18
N TYR A 58 10.71 -16.06 -1.11
CA TYR A 58 10.22 -14.87 -1.81
C TYR A 58 8.70 -14.74 -1.81
N GLU A 59 7.97 -15.85 -2.00
CA GLU A 59 6.51 -15.89 -1.87
C GLU A 59 6.07 -15.54 -0.44
N LYS A 60 6.77 -16.02 0.59
CA LYS A 60 6.54 -15.63 1.99
C LYS A 60 6.84 -14.14 2.27
N MET A 61 7.78 -13.54 1.53
CA MET A 61 8.08 -12.11 1.60
C MET A 61 7.17 -11.25 0.70
N GLY A 62 6.19 -11.84 0.00
CA GLY A 62 5.20 -11.11 -0.80
C GLY A 62 5.61 -10.80 -2.25
N TYR A 63 6.68 -11.40 -2.78
CA TYR A 63 7.07 -11.23 -4.19
C TYR A 63 6.31 -12.25 -5.07
N TYR A 64 5.69 -11.81 -6.17
CA TYR A 64 5.14 -12.70 -7.19
C TYR A 64 5.69 -12.38 -8.59
N PRO A 65 6.05 -13.38 -9.42
CA PRO A 65 6.45 -13.15 -10.80
C PRO A 65 5.22 -12.84 -11.67
N ALA A 66 5.05 -11.58 -12.05
CA ALA A 66 4.09 -11.21 -13.10
C ALA A 66 4.77 -11.42 -14.47
N VAL A 67 4.05 -12.06 -15.40
CA VAL A 67 4.47 -12.18 -16.79
C VAL A 67 3.71 -11.12 -17.57
N ALA A 68 4.42 -10.15 -18.14
CA ALA A 68 3.83 -9.18 -19.05
C ALA A 68 3.37 -9.89 -20.34
N GLU A 69 2.45 -9.28 -21.08
CA GLU A 69 1.87 -9.85 -22.31
C GLU A 69 2.91 -10.17 -23.41
N ASP A 70 4.13 -9.64 -23.29
CA ASP A 70 5.26 -9.88 -24.20
C ASP A 70 6.17 -11.06 -23.78
N GLY A 71 5.82 -11.79 -22.72
CA GLY A 71 6.54 -12.98 -22.25
C GLY A 71 7.79 -12.69 -21.43
N ARG A 72 8.06 -11.44 -21.03
CA ARG A 72 9.17 -11.11 -20.13
C ARG A 72 8.79 -11.32 -18.67
N HIS A 73 9.69 -11.96 -17.93
CA HIS A 73 9.58 -12.15 -16.48
C HIS A 73 10.05 -10.88 -15.76
N GLU A 74 9.11 -10.06 -15.32
CA GLU A 74 9.41 -8.90 -14.50
C GLU A 74 9.27 -9.26 -13.01
N ARG A 75 10.33 -9.02 -12.24
CA ARG A 75 10.34 -9.24 -10.79
C ARG A 75 10.00 -7.93 -10.11
N TYR A 76 8.76 -7.78 -9.70
CA TYR A 76 8.34 -6.60 -8.97
C TYR A 76 8.56 -6.78 -7.46
N PHE A 77 9.30 -5.86 -6.82
CA PHE A 77 9.03 -5.51 -5.43
C PHE A 77 7.97 -4.42 -5.49
N ILE A 78 6.72 -4.82 -5.34
CA ILE A 78 5.71 -3.85 -4.96
C ILE A 78 5.58 -4.04 -3.45
N GLN A 79 5.95 -3.02 -2.68
CA GLN A 79 5.19 -2.70 -1.48
C GLN A 79 4.13 -1.71 -1.97
N PRO A 80 2.98 -2.16 -2.52
CA PRO A 80 2.00 -1.24 -3.01
C PRO A 80 1.16 -0.84 -1.82
N LEU A 81 1.42 0.36 -1.30
CA LEU A 81 0.39 1.05 -0.51
C LEU A 81 -0.88 1.31 -1.35
N SER A 82 -0.85 1.13 -2.69
CA SER A 82 -1.95 1.46 -3.60
C SER A 82 -2.67 0.28 -4.29
N VAL A 83 -2.21 -0.96 -4.17
CA VAL A 83 -2.80 -2.15 -4.87
C VAL A 83 -3.30 -3.23 -3.92
N TYR A 84 -2.85 -3.25 -2.66
CA TYR A 84 -3.24 -4.26 -1.67
C TYR A 84 -4.03 -3.74 -0.47
N LEU A 85 -4.61 -2.55 -0.57
CA LEU A 85 -5.80 -2.20 0.21
C LEU A 85 -7.07 -2.52 -0.60
N LYS A 86 -7.14 -3.72 -1.20
CA LYS A 86 -8.46 -4.31 -1.40
C LYS A 86 -8.97 -4.59 0.01
N MET A 87 -9.76 -3.66 0.54
CA MET A 87 -10.37 -3.76 1.88
C MET A 87 -10.94 -5.18 2.03
N GLU A 88 -10.48 -5.94 3.03
CA GLU A 88 -10.93 -7.32 3.26
C GLU A 88 -12.47 -7.38 3.32
N SER A 89 -13.10 -6.34 3.89
CA SER A 89 -14.54 -6.08 3.85
C SER A 89 -15.13 -6.10 2.43
N CYS A 90 -14.53 -5.37 1.49
CA CYS A 90 -14.96 -5.33 0.09
C CYS A 90 -14.76 -6.69 -0.59
N GLN A 91 -13.63 -7.37 -0.34
CA GLN A 91 -13.37 -8.69 -0.92
C GLN A 91 -14.35 -9.75 -0.43
N ALA A 92 -14.72 -9.71 0.85
CA ALA A 92 -15.69 -10.62 1.42
C ALA A 92 -17.07 -10.48 0.75
N VAL A 93 -17.50 -9.24 0.48
CA VAL A 93 -18.74 -8.97 -0.26
C VAL A 93 -18.60 -9.34 -1.73
N GLU A 94 -17.51 -8.98 -2.39
CA GLU A 94 -17.20 -9.32 -3.78
C GLU A 94 -17.29 -10.84 -4.00
N ALA A 95 -16.70 -11.65 -3.11
CA ALA A 95 -16.74 -13.11 -3.20
C ALA A 95 -18.15 -13.70 -3.12
N ASP A 96 -19.07 -13.12 -2.34
CA ASP A 96 -20.46 -13.58 -2.28
C ASP A 96 -21.29 -13.08 -3.47
N ILE A 97 -21.00 -11.88 -3.99
CA ILE A 97 -21.57 -11.36 -5.24
C ILE A 97 -21.16 -12.24 -6.42
N ASP A 98 -19.89 -12.61 -6.53
CA ASP A 98 -19.37 -13.46 -7.60
C ASP A 98 -20.04 -14.82 -7.62
N LYS A 99 -20.30 -15.42 -6.45
CA LYS A 99 -21.06 -16.68 -6.35
C LYS A 99 -22.49 -16.51 -6.87
N LEU A 100 -23.14 -15.39 -6.58
CA LEU A 100 -24.49 -15.07 -7.06
C LEU A 100 -24.49 -14.88 -8.59
N ILE A 101 -23.51 -14.13 -9.12
CA ILE A 101 -23.34 -13.91 -10.57
C ILE A 101 -23.05 -15.24 -11.28
N ALA A 102 -22.18 -16.09 -10.74
CA ALA A 102 -21.89 -17.40 -11.30
C ALA A 102 -23.14 -18.30 -11.37
N LYS A 103 -23.99 -18.27 -10.34
CA LYS A 103 -25.30 -18.96 -10.36
C LYS A 103 -26.22 -18.37 -11.43
N TYR A 104 -26.33 -17.05 -11.51
CA TYR A 104 -27.14 -16.40 -12.54
C TYR A 104 -26.68 -16.79 -13.95
N ASN A 105 -25.38 -16.72 -14.22
CA ASN A 105 -24.81 -17.07 -15.53
C ASN A 105 -25.00 -18.56 -15.88
N LYS A 106 -25.09 -19.45 -14.89
CA LYS A 106 -25.36 -20.88 -15.11
C LYS A 106 -26.80 -21.17 -15.52
N TYR A 107 -27.78 -20.48 -14.94
CA TYR A 107 -29.20 -20.81 -15.11
C TYR A 107 -29.98 -19.82 -15.96
N GLY A 108 -29.68 -18.53 -15.87
CA GLY A 108 -30.37 -17.43 -16.55
C GLY A 108 -30.46 -17.61 -18.06
N PRO A 109 -29.34 -17.80 -18.79
CA PRO A 109 -29.36 -17.99 -20.25
C PRO A 109 -30.17 -19.22 -20.67
N LYS A 110 -30.05 -20.33 -19.92
CA LYS A 110 -30.79 -21.58 -20.18
C LYS A 110 -32.30 -21.35 -20.06
N TRP A 111 -32.74 -20.65 -19.01
CA TRP A 111 -34.16 -20.38 -18.81
C TRP A 111 -34.70 -19.37 -19.82
N GLN A 112 -33.95 -18.33 -20.16
CA GLN A 112 -34.34 -17.39 -21.22
C GLN A 112 -34.55 -18.13 -22.54
N PHE A 113 -33.61 -19.00 -22.92
CA PHE A 113 -33.74 -19.82 -24.12
C PHE A 113 -34.97 -20.75 -24.08
N GLN A 114 -35.19 -21.45 -22.96
CA GLN A 114 -36.34 -22.34 -22.80
C GLN A 114 -37.67 -21.58 -22.86
N LEU A 115 -37.79 -20.44 -22.18
CA LEU A 115 -38.99 -19.60 -22.20
C LEU A 115 -39.26 -19.07 -23.61
N HIS A 116 -38.23 -18.59 -24.32
CA HIS A 116 -38.37 -18.12 -25.69
C HIS A 116 -38.80 -19.23 -26.66
N ARG A 117 -38.28 -20.46 -26.46
CA ARG A 117 -38.72 -21.65 -27.21
C ARG A 117 -40.19 -21.98 -26.95
N PHE A 118 -40.65 -21.90 -25.70
CA PHE A 118 -42.06 -22.15 -25.38
C PHE A 118 -42.98 -21.08 -25.97
N ILE A 119 -42.60 -19.79 -25.89
CA ILE A 119 -43.35 -18.68 -26.48
C ILE A 119 -43.51 -18.87 -27.99
N SER A 120 -42.41 -19.07 -28.72
CA SER A 120 -42.44 -19.28 -30.17
C SER A 120 -43.25 -20.51 -30.60
N THR A 121 -43.21 -21.59 -29.82
CA THR A 121 -44.02 -22.79 -30.07
C THR A 121 -45.51 -22.53 -29.86
N LEU A 122 -45.88 -21.80 -28.79
CA LEU A 122 -47.27 -21.43 -28.53
C LEU A 122 -47.81 -20.45 -29.57
N GLU A 123 -46.99 -19.50 -30.03
CA GLU A 123 -47.34 -18.59 -31.13
C GLU A 123 -47.55 -19.32 -32.46
N ARG A 124 -46.80 -20.41 -32.71
CA ARG A 124 -47.02 -21.27 -33.87
C ARG A 124 -48.38 -21.96 -33.79
N TYR A 125 -48.68 -22.63 -32.67
CA TYR A 125 -49.98 -23.27 -32.45
C TYR A 125 -51.15 -22.28 -32.49
N LYS A 126 -50.97 -21.06 -31.96
CA LYS A 126 -51.97 -19.99 -32.05
C LYS A 126 -52.31 -19.66 -33.51
N ARG A 127 -51.29 -19.47 -34.36
CA ARG A 127 -51.47 -19.19 -35.80
C ARG A 127 -52.14 -20.36 -36.53
N GLU A 128 -51.76 -21.59 -36.21
CA GLU A 128 -52.39 -22.80 -36.78
C GLU A 128 -53.89 -22.86 -36.45
N ILE A 129 -54.27 -22.60 -35.19
CA ILE A 129 -55.68 -22.55 -34.75
C ILE A 129 -56.45 -21.43 -35.46
N GLU A 130 -55.87 -20.23 -35.57
CA GLU A 130 -56.50 -19.08 -36.23
C GLU A 130 -56.69 -19.30 -37.74
N SER A 131 -55.79 -20.06 -38.39
CA SER A 131 -55.83 -20.31 -39.84
C SER A 131 -56.83 -21.36 -40.31
N GLN A 132 -57.47 -22.11 -39.40
CA GLN A 132 -58.39 -23.24 -39.70
C GLN A 132 -57.84 -24.29 -40.70
N SER A 133 -56.51 -24.34 -40.91
CA SER A 133 -55.94 -24.96 -42.12
C SER A 133 -55.41 -26.40 -41.95
N SER A 134 -55.46 -27.00 -40.76
CA SER A 134 -55.01 -28.39 -40.54
C SER A 134 -55.57 -29.05 -39.28
N GLU A 135 -55.56 -30.39 -39.24
CA GLU A 135 -55.71 -31.18 -38.01
C GLU A 135 -54.63 -30.76 -37.00
N ILE A 136 -55.04 -30.09 -35.92
CA ILE A 136 -54.12 -29.62 -34.87
C ILE A 136 -53.52 -30.84 -34.17
N ASP A 137 -52.19 -30.89 -34.05
CA ASP A 137 -51.48 -31.89 -33.24
C ASP A 137 -51.75 -31.68 -31.75
N LYS A 138 -52.90 -32.18 -31.30
CA LYS A 138 -53.34 -32.14 -29.89
C LYS A 138 -52.36 -32.87 -28.97
N CYS A 139 -51.68 -33.91 -29.47
CA CYS A 139 -50.72 -34.69 -28.70
C CYS A 139 -49.45 -33.86 -28.45
N GLY A 140 -48.90 -33.24 -29.50
CA GLY A 140 -47.75 -32.35 -29.42
C GLY A 140 -48.01 -31.10 -28.57
N LEU A 141 -49.19 -30.50 -28.69
CA LEU A 141 -49.60 -29.36 -27.85
C LEU A 141 -49.69 -29.76 -26.37
N SER A 142 -50.33 -30.89 -26.05
CA SER A 142 -50.43 -31.40 -24.68
C SER A 142 -49.06 -31.70 -24.06
N SER A 143 -48.17 -32.33 -24.83
CA SER A 143 -46.78 -32.58 -24.44
C SER A 143 -46.00 -31.28 -24.16
N THR A 144 -46.17 -30.27 -25.03
CA THR A 144 -45.53 -28.96 -24.87
C THR A 144 -46.00 -28.26 -23.59
N ILE A 145 -47.31 -28.28 -23.31
CA ILE A 145 -47.89 -27.71 -22.09
C ILE A 145 -47.33 -28.41 -20.84
N LEU A 146 -47.17 -29.75 -20.88
CA LEU A 146 -46.60 -30.52 -19.77
C LEU A 146 -45.13 -30.15 -19.53
N GLN A 147 -44.31 -30.09 -20.59
CA GLN A 147 -42.91 -29.67 -20.50
C GLN A 147 -42.78 -28.25 -19.95
N MET A 148 -43.67 -27.35 -20.37
CA MET A 148 -43.68 -25.97 -19.92
C MET A 148 -44.03 -25.86 -18.42
N LYS A 149 -45.02 -26.63 -17.94
CA LYS A 149 -45.36 -26.70 -16.50
C LYS A 149 -44.18 -27.19 -15.66
N LEU A 150 -43.48 -28.23 -16.12
CA LEU A 150 -42.29 -28.75 -15.43
C LEU A 150 -41.16 -27.72 -15.40
N ALA A 151 -40.85 -27.09 -16.54
CA ALA A 151 -39.82 -26.07 -16.63
C ALA A 151 -40.13 -24.84 -15.75
N ILE A 152 -41.37 -24.35 -15.74
CA ILE A 152 -41.78 -23.23 -14.87
C ILE A 152 -41.63 -23.61 -13.39
N LYS A 153 -41.98 -24.84 -13.01
CA LYS A 153 -41.80 -25.33 -11.64
C LYS A 153 -40.32 -25.35 -11.25
N ASP A 154 -39.44 -25.82 -12.13
CA ASP A 154 -38.00 -25.86 -11.90
C ASP A 154 -37.40 -24.44 -11.80
N ILE A 155 -37.80 -23.52 -12.69
CA ILE A 155 -37.40 -22.11 -12.65
C ILE A 155 -37.84 -21.47 -11.34
N SER A 156 -39.09 -21.67 -10.92
CA SER A 156 -39.63 -21.13 -9.68
C SER A 156 -38.88 -21.64 -8.45
N ASN A 157 -38.57 -22.93 -8.41
CA ASN A 157 -37.82 -23.54 -7.31
C ASN A 157 -36.40 -22.97 -7.18
N GLU A 158 -35.69 -22.77 -8.29
CA GLU A 158 -34.35 -22.18 -8.26
C GLU A 158 -34.37 -20.68 -7.98
N HIS A 159 -35.34 -19.94 -8.55
CA HIS A 159 -35.54 -18.52 -8.22
C HIS A 159 -35.76 -18.33 -6.70
N ARG A 160 -36.53 -19.23 -6.06
CA ARG A 160 -36.73 -19.19 -4.61
C ARG A 160 -35.41 -19.37 -3.83
N ARG A 161 -34.47 -20.18 -4.33
CA ARG A 161 -33.16 -20.37 -3.69
C ARG A 161 -32.31 -19.11 -3.76
N TRP A 162 -32.44 -18.30 -4.82
CA TRP A 162 -31.70 -17.05 -4.96
C TRP A 162 -32.00 -16.03 -3.86
N HIS A 163 -33.22 -16.01 -3.30
CA HIS A 163 -33.51 -15.14 -2.14
C HIS A 163 -32.55 -15.38 -0.96
N SER A 164 -32.16 -16.63 -0.73
CA SER A 164 -31.22 -16.97 0.35
C SER A 164 -29.78 -16.51 0.04
N ASP A 165 -29.38 -16.53 -1.23
CA ASP A 165 -28.06 -16.07 -1.67
C ASP A 165 -27.99 -14.53 -1.62
N VAL A 166 -29.04 -13.83 -2.09
CA VAL A 166 -29.15 -12.36 -1.98
C VAL A 166 -29.18 -11.91 -0.53
N SER A 167 -29.95 -12.60 0.33
CA SER A 167 -29.98 -12.32 1.77
C SER A 167 -28.61 -12.54 2.42
N ARG A 168 -27.84 -13.53 1.96
CA ARG A 168 -26.46 -13.76 2.42
C ARG A 168 -25.56 -12.58 2.08
N VAL A 169 -25.61 -12.09 0.83
CA VAL A 169 -24.86 -10.89 0.43
C VAL A 169 -25.21 -9.71 1.34
N GLY A 170 -26.49 -9.48 1.61
CA GLY A 170 -26.94 -8.44 2.56
C GLY A 170 -26.32 -8.60 3.95
N LYS A 171 -26.36 -9.82 4.52
CA LYS A 171 -25.73 -10.12 5.82
C LYS A 171 -24.22 -9.94 5.81
N THR A 172 -23.55 -10.28 4.71
CA THR A 172 -22.10 -10.08 4.55
C THR A 172 -21.76 -8.60 4.48
N ILE A 173 -22.59 -7.78 3.82
CA ILE A 173 -22.48 -6.31 3.85
C ILE A 173 -22.63 -5.80 5.28
N ASP A 174 -23.72 -6.15 5.96
CA ASP A 174 -24.01 -5.70 7.33
C ASP A 174 -22.89 -6.06 8.32
N LYS A 175 -22.26 -7.23 8.13
CA LYS A 175 -21.14 -7.69 8.95
C LYS A 175 -19.86 -6.88 8.71
N ASN A 176 -19.59 -6.47 7.47
CA ASN A 176 -18.31 -5.88 7.07
C ASN A 176 -18.32 -4.35 7.02
N PHE A 177 -19.50 -3.73 6.96
CA PHE A 177 -19.68 -2.28 6.89
C PHE A 177 -20.57 -1.82 8.05
N ILE A 178 -19.94 -1.59 9.20
CA ILE A 178 -20.60 -1.12 10.42
C ILE A 178 -21.03 0.35 10.21
N SER A 179 -22.31 0.67 10.40
CA SER A 179 -22.85 2.03 10.23
C SER A 179 -22.54 3.00 11.39
N GLY A 180 -21.92 2.51 12.47
CA GLY A 180 -21.80 3.18 13.76
C GLY A 180 -20.45 3.81 14.08
N TYR A 181 -19.61 4.22 13.13
CA TYR A 181 -18.30 4.82 13.45
C TYR A 181 -18.39 6.12 14.28
N THR A 182 -19.50 6.84 14.18
CA THR A 182 -19.76 8.07 14.96
C THR A 182 -19.95 7.81 16.46
N GLU A 183 -20.21 6.56 16.84
CA GLU A 183 -20.49 6.19 18.21
C GLU A 183 -19.29 6.22 19.15
N ALA A 184 -18.08 6.09 18.60
CA ALA A 184 -16.81 6.22 19.33
C ALA A 184 -16.23 7.64 19.23
N SER A 185 -16.94 8.57 18.58
CA SER A 185 -16.47 9.95 18.43
C SER A 185 -16.61 10.75 19.72
N ASN A 186 -15.64 11.63 19.98
CA ASN A 186 -15.72 12.59 21.08
C ASN A 186 -16.75 13.68 20.72
N LYS A 187 -17.87 13.70 21.46
CA LYS A 187 -18.95 14.68 21.25
C LYS A 187 -18.55 16.12 21.54
N LYS A 188 -17.38 16.39 22.12
CA LYS A 188 -16.87 17.74 22.39
C LYS A 188 -15.97 18.27 21.27
N ALA A 189 -15.45 17.41 20.38
CA ALA A 189 -14.51 17.81 19.34
C ALA A 189 -15.14 18.69 18.26
N PHE A 190 -14.35 19.64 17.71
CA PHE A 190 -14.71 20.52 16.59
C PHE A 190 -15.98 21.37 16.82
N LYS A 191 -16.26 21.73 18.07
CA LYS A 191 -17.45 22.51 18.41
C LYS A 191 -17.22 24.01 18.30
N THR A 192 -16.03 24.46 18.67
CA THR A 192 -15.68 25.88 18.62
C THR A 192 -15.32 26.29 17.19
N ASP A 193 -15.56 27.56 16.85
CA ASP A 193 -15.21 28.07 15.53
C ASP A 193 -13.69 28.05 15.30
N HIS A 194 -12.90 28.22 16.37
CA HIS A 194 -11.45 28.10 16.32
C HIS A 194 -10.97 26.68 15.94
N GLU A 195 -11.57 25.63 16.53
CA GLU A 195 -11.22 24.24 16.17
C GLU A 195 -11.59 23.91 14.72
N LYS A 196 -12.74 24.41 14.25
CA LYS A 196 -13.16 24.24 12.85
C LYS A 196 -12.23 24.98 11.89
N GLU A 197 -11.80 26.18 12.26
CA GLU A 197 -10.82 26.96 11.49
C GLU A 197 -9.50 26.20 11.34
N ILE A 198 -8.99 25.62 12.43
CA ILE A 198 -7.78 24.78 12.40
C ILE A 198 -7.96 23.56 11.50
N LEU A 199 -9.09 22.85 11.63
CA LEU A 199 -9.40 21.69 10.79
C LEU A 199 -9.43 22.08 9.30
N ASN A 200 -10.12 23.16 8.96
CA ASN A 200 -10.20 23.66 7.58
C ASN A 200 -8.82 24.06 7.05
N LYS A 201 -7.97 24.69 7.87
CA LYS A 201 -6.59 24.99 7.50
C LYS A 201 -5.79 23.71 7.19
N ILE A 202 -5.92 22.68 8.03
CA ILE A 202 -5.25 21.37 7.81
C ILE A 202 -5.73 20.72 6.51
N ILE A 203 -7.04 20.72 6.25
CA ILE A 203 -7.61 20.19 4.99
C ILE A 203 -7.07 20.96 3.78
N CYS A 204 -7.03 22.29 3.86
CA CYS A 204 -6.49 23.12 2.80
C CYS A 204 -5.01 22.83 2.53
N MET A 205 -4.19 22.66 3.58
CA MET A 205 -2.77 22.31 3.43
C MET A 205 -2.58 20.95 2.76
N HIS A 206 -3.42 19.98 3.10
CA HIS A 206 -3.42 18.68 2.43
C HIS A 206 -3.76 18.81 0.93
N LEU A 207 -4.76 19.62 0.57
CA LEU A 207 -5.13 19.83 -0.83
C LEU A 207 -4.01 20.51 -1.63
N TYR A 208 -3.33 21.51 -1.06
CA TYR A 208 -2.15 22.09 -1.70
C TYR A 208 -1.03 21.08 -1.86
N ARG A 209 -0.78 20.22 -0.86
CA ARG A 209 0.22 19.15 -0.94
C ARG A 209 -0.09 18.14 -2.04
N ASP A 210 -1.37 17.82 -2.27
CA ASP A 210 -1.84 16.89 -3.30
C ASP A 210 -2.01 17.54 -4.69
N SER A 211 -1.47 18.76 -4.87
CA SER A 211 -1.56 19.53 -6.12
C SER A 211 -2.98 19.89 -6.58
N LYS A 212 -3.97 19.87 -5.68
CA LYS A 212 -5.38 20.25 -5.96
C LYS A 212 -5.63 21.73 -5.69
N TRP A 213 -4.94 22.59 -6.44
CA TRP A 213 -4.88 24.02 -6.17
C TRP A 213 -6.24 24.72 -6.29
N GLU A 214 -6.97 24.47 -7.37
CA GLU A 214 -8.27 25.10 -7.63
C GLU A 214 -9.29 24.73 -6.55
N VAL A 215 -9.27 23.47 -6.12
CA VAL A 215 -10.13 22.96 -5.05
C VAL A 215 -9.76 23.61 -3.71
N ALA A 216 -8.47 23.76 -3.42
CA ALA A 216 -8.00 24.38 -2.18
C ALA A 216 -8.39 25.87 -2.10
N GLU A 217 -8.24 26.63 -3.19
CA GLU A 217 -8.60 28.05 -3.23
C GLU A 217 -10.12 28.25 -3.16
N GLU A 218 -10.92 27.41 -3.82
CA GLU A 218 -12.38 27.49 -3.69
C GLU A 218 -12.84 27.12 -2.28
N PHE A 219 -12.24 26.07 -1.69
CA PHE A 219 -12.49 25.68 -0.30
C PHE A 219 -12.17 26.82 0.69
N LEU A 220 -11.08 27.58 0.50
CA LEU A 220 -10.76 28.73 1.36
C LEU A 220 -11.84 29.82 1.29
N LYS A 221 -12.35 30.11 0.08
CA LYS A 221 -13.41 31.12 -0.11
C LYS A 221 -14.70 30.68 0.57
N GLU A 222 -15.12 29.44 0.36
CA GLU A 222 -16.35 28.90 0.96
C GLU A 222 -16.25 28.82 2.49
N ALA A 223 -15.10 28.41 3.02
CA ALA A 223 -14.87 28.30 4.45
C ALA A 223 -14.59 29.65 5.14
N GLY A 224 -14.37 30.73 4.37
CA GLY A 224 -14.09 32.07 4.91
C GLY A 224 -12.78 32.14 5.71
N ILE A 225 -11.80 31.30 5.38
CA ILE A 225 -10.51 31.22 6.09
C ILE A 225 -9.35 31.70 5.22
N THR A 226 -8.29 32.17 5.87
CA THR A 226 -7.06 32.59 5.21
C THR A 226 -5.88 31.76 5.67
N VAL A 227 -4.93 31.55 4.76
CA VAL A 227 -3.65 30.90 5.04
C VAL A 227 -2.52 31.82 4.61
N ASP A 228 -1.42 31.80 5.36
CA ASP A 228 -0.21 32.56 5.05
C ASP A 228 0.31 32.25 3.63
N ASP A 229 0.51 33.31 2.85
CA ASP A 229 0.98 33.22 1.46
C ASP A 229 2.35 32.54 1.39
N LYS A 230 3.20 32.66 2.42
CA LYS A 230 4.49 31.96 2.41
C LYS A 230 4.32 30.44 2.43
N GLN A 231 3.34 29.93 3.18
CA GLN A 231 3.03 28.50 3.21
C GLN A 231 2.47 28.04 1.87
N LYS A 232 1.58 28.83 1.27
CA LYS A 232 1.04 28.60 -0.07
C LYS A 232 2.15 28.50 -1.12
N GLN A 233 3.07 29.47 -1.15
CA GLN A 233 4.18 29.51 -2.12
C GLN A 233 5.11 28.32 -2.00
N ARG A 234 5.30 27.77 -0.79
CA ARG A 234 6.10 26.57 -0.58
C ARG A 234 5.50 25.35 -1.29
N TYR A 235 4.20 25.11 -1.14
CA TYR A 235 3.52 24.00 -1.82
C TYR A 235 3.45 24.22 -3.33
N LEU A 236 3.23 25.46 -3.78
CA LEU A 236 3.24 25.80 -5.20
C LEU A 236 4.60 25.46 -5.85
N ASN A 237 5.71 25.85 -5.21
CA ASN A 237 7.05 25.54 -5.70
C ASN A 237 7.32 24.02 -5.69
N LEU A 238 6.92 23.33 -4.61
CA LEU A 238 7.05 21.87 -4.53
C LEU A 238 6.30 21.18 -5.67
N ASN A 239 5.02 21.52 -5.87
CA ASN A 239 4.20 20.91 -6.92
C ASN A 239 4.77 21.20 -8.31
N HIS A 240 5.20 22.44 -8.56
CA HIS A 240 5.85 22.81 -9.82
C HIS A 240 7.08 21.94 -10.12
N ILE A 241 7.95 21.71 -9.12
CA ILE A 241 9.13 20.85 -9.30
C ILE A 241 8.72 19.39 -9.51
N VAL A 242 7.75 18.89 -8.74
CA VAL A 242 7.25 17.51 -8.88
C VAL A 242 6.63 17.28 -10.26
N ASP A 243 5.82 18.21 -10.76
CA ASP A 243 5.21 18.11 -12.09
C ASP A 243 6.23 18.24 -13.21
N SER A 244 7.24 19.11 -13.05
CA SER A 244 8.36 19.21 -13.99
C SER A 244 9.13 17.88 -14.06
N LEU A 245 9.41 17.28 -12.90
CA LEU A 245 10.05 15.97 -12.83
C LEU A 245 9.22 14.89 -13.52
N ARG A 246 7.89 14.87 -13.34
CA ARG A 246 6.98 13.96 -14.05
C ARG A 246 7.00 14.17 -15.56
N GLN A 247 7.13 15.41 -16.01
CA GLN A 247 7.23 15.81 -17.43
C GLN A 247 8.64 15.62 -18.04
N LYS A 248 9.56 14.98 -17.29
CA LYS A 248 10.96 14.76 -17.70
C LYS A 248 11.78 16.05 -17.83
N ASP A 249 11.39 17.11 -17.12
CA ASP A 249 12.20 18.31 -16.93
C ASP A 249 12.80 18.32 -15.51
N PRO A 250 14.08 17.94 -15.36
CA PRO A 250 14.76 17.92 -14.07
C PRO A 250 15.29 19.31 -13.66
N MET A 251 15.24 20.32 -14.53
CA MET A 251 15.95 21.58 -14.31
C MET A 251 15.46 22.34 -13.06
N PRO A 252 14.14 22.46 -12.79
CA PRO A 252 13.66 23.09 -11.57
C PRO A 252 14.15 22.37 -10.30
N ALA A 253 14.29 21.04 -10.33
CA ALA A 253 14.81 20.27 -9.21
C ALA A 253 16.31 20.52 -8.98
N PHE A 254 17.11 20.65 -10.04
CA PHE A 254 18.53 21.00 -9.92
C PHE A 254 18.74 22.40 -9.35
N GLU A 255 17.94 23.38 -9.79
CA GLU A 255 17.98 24.74 -9.25
C GLU A 255 17.64 24.73 -7.75
N TRP A 256 16.61 23.97 -7.36
CA TRP A 256 16.27 23.80 -5.96
C TRP A 256 17.39 23.14 -5.14
N VAL A 257 18.03 22.09 -5.68
CA VAL A 257 19.18 21.43 -5.02
C VAL A 257 20.34 22.39 -4.84
N TYR A 258 20.63 23.22 -5.85
CA TYR A 258 21.69 24.22 -5.78
C TYR A 258 21.43 25.24 -4.66
N GLN A 259 20.19 25.74 -4.55
CA GLN A 259 19.78 26.69 -3.51
C GLN A 259 19.81 26.08 -2.10
N ASN A 260 19.61 24.76 -1.97
CA ASN A 260 19.49 24.06 -0.68
C ASN A 260 20.70 23.17 -0.34
N LYS A 261 21.82 23.33 -1.05
CA LYS A 261 22.99 22.43 -0.97
C LYS A 261 23.49 22.20 0.45
N ILE A 262 23.63 23.26 1.25
CA ILE A 262 24.12 23.17 2.64
C ILE A 262 23.22 22.26 3.50
N GLN A 263 21.89 22.37 3.33
CA GLN A 263 20.94 21.55 4.09
C GLN A 263 20.97 20.08 3.62
N LEU A 264 21.11 19.86 2.32
CA LEU A 264 21.19 18.52 1.73
C LEU A 264 22.48 17.80 2.14
N ASP A 265 23.61 18.51 2.17
CA ASP A 265 24.90 17.98 2.60
C ASP A 265 24.87 17.58 4.09
N ALA A 266 24.23 18.39 4.94
CA ALA A 266 24.03 18.07 6.36
C ALA A 266 23.18 16.79 6.55
N LYS A 267 22.16 16.58 5.70
CA LYS A 267 21.35 15.36 5.67
C LYS A 267 22.02 14.18 4.98
N LYS A 268 23.14 14.40 4.29
CA LYS A 268 23.77 13.45 3.35
C LYS A 268 22.77 12.90 2.34
N SER A 269 21.96 13.79 1.76
CA SER A 269 20.95 13.42 0.77
C SER A 269 21.59 12.93 -0.53
N ASP A 270 20.96 11.91 -1.12
CA ASP A 270 21.35 11.34 -2.42
C ASP A 270 20.65 12.02 -3.62
N LEU A 271 19.84 13.04 -3.36
CA LEU A 271 18.95 13.65 -4.35
C LEU A 271 19.68 14.19 -5.57
N GLU A 272 20.79 14.94 -5.40
CA GLU A 272 21.56 15.49 -6.53
C GLU A 272 22.04 14.39 -7.48
N PHE A 273 22.57 13.29 -6.90
CA PHE A 273 23.04 12.15 -7.68
C PHE A 273 21.88 11.41 -8.36
N LYS A 274 20.78 11.20 -7.64
CA LYS A 274 19.57 10.54 -8.17
C LYS A 274 18.93 11.32 -9.33
N LEU A 275 18.94 12.65 -9.26
CA LEU A 275 18.54 13.52 -10.37
C LEU A 275 19.43 13.30 -11.60
N HIS A 276 20.75 13.27 -11.41
CA HIS A 276 21.68 12.96 -12.51
C HIS A 276 21.47 11.53 -13.08
N GLN A 277 21.11 10.54 -12.24
CA GLN A 277 20.76 9.19 -12.71
C GLN A 277 19.51 9.19 -13.61
N ILE A 278 18.44 9.92 -13.27
CA ILE A 278 17.25 9.96 -14.13
C ILE A 278 17.52 10.68 -15.46
N VAL A 279 18.36 11.72 -15.48
CA VAL A 279 18.76 12.39 -16.74
C VAL A 279 19.55 11.45 -17.63
N PHE A 280 20.52 10.74 -17.05
CA PHE A 280 21.28 9.72 -17.77
C PHE A 280 20.37 8.67 -18.41
N LEU A 281 19.38 8.19 -17.66
CA LEU A 281 18.41 7.20 -18.14
C LEU A 281 17.45 7.77 -19.21
N ASP A 282 17.06 9.04 -19.11
CA ASP A 282 16.26 9.70 -20.14
C ASP A 282 17.01 9.83 -21.46
N ILE A 283 18.31 10.16 -21.42
CA ILE A 283 19.17 10.19 -22.61
C ILE A 283 19.29 8.78 -23.20
N LEU A 284 19.54 7.77 -22.35
CA LEU A 284 19.65 6.38 -22.77
C LEU A 284 18.36 5.88 -23.45
N ASN A 285 17.19 6.23 -22.91
CA ASN A 285 15.88 5.87 -23.47
C ASN A 285 15.59 6.54 -24.82
N ARG A 286 16.25 7.65 -25.16
CA ARG A 286 16.19 8.26 -26.50
C ARG A 286 17.01 7.47 -27.52
N GLY A 287 17.84 6.53 -27.09
CA GLY A 287 18.71 5.71 -27.92
C GLY A 287 20.13 6.25 -28.07
N ASP A 288 20.48 7.37 -27.43
CA ASP A 288 21.80 7.97 -27.54
C ASP A 288 22.73 7.52 -26.39
N GLN A 289 23.33 6.35 -26.56
CA GLN A 289 24.28 5.81 -25.60
C GLN A 289 25.54 6.67 -25.48
N TYR A 290 25.98 7.31 -26.56
CA TYR A 290 27.18 8.13 -26.56
C TYR A 290 26.97 9.39 -25.72
N GLU A 291 25.86 10.09 -25.95
CA GLU A 291 25.47 11.27 -25.15
C GLU A 291 25.31 10.90 -23.67
N ALA A 292 24.69 9.75 -23.35
CA ALA A 292 24.55 9.30 -21.98
C ALA A 292 25.91 9.10 -21.28
N VAL A 293 26.89 8.50 -21.98
CA VAL A 293 28.24 8.30 -21.44
C VAL A 293 28.98 9.63 -21.27
N VAL A 294 28.85 10.55 -22.23
CA VAL A 294 29.43 11.91 -22.12
C VAL A 294 28.83 12.65 -20.93
N TYR A 295 27.51 12.58 -20.76
CA TYR A 295 26.80 13.17 -19.62
C TYR A 295 27.31 12.59 -18.28
N ALA A 296 27.43 11.27 -18.18
CA ALA A 296 27.93 10.59 -16.98
C ALA A 296 29.37 11.02 -16.65
N ARG A 297 30.28 11.07 -17.63
CA ARG A 297 31.66 11.52 -17.42
C ARG A 297 31.74 12.95 -16.89
N THR A 298 30.84 13.82 -17.36
CA THR A 298 30.81 15.23 -17.01
C THR A 298 30.21 15.45 -15.62
N ASN A 299 29.13 14.74 -15.28
CA ASN A 299 28.36 15.01 -14.08
C ASN A 299 28.64 14.05 -12.92
N PHE A 300 29.02 12.80 -13.18
CA PHE A 300 29.19 11.81 -12.10
C PHE A 300 30.55 11.90 -11.41
N SER A 301 31.55 12.52 -12.04
CA SER A 301 32.93 12.63 -11.55
C SER A 301 33.04 13.30 -10.17
N ARG A 302 32.08 14.17 -9.81
CA ARG A 302 32.01 14.84 -8.51
C ARG A 302 31.51 13.95 -7.37
N PHE A 303 30.85 12.83 -7.67
CA PHE A 303 30.31 11.90 -6.67
C PHE A 303 31.30 10.76 -6.40
N ILE A 304 32.53 11.12 -6.02
CA ILE A 304 33.63 10.16 -5.84
C ILE A 304 33.26 9.07 -4.83
N ASP A 305 32.52 9.42 -3.77
CA ASP A 305 32.12 8.50 -2.72
C ASP A 305 31.04 7.48 -3.16
N LYS A 306 30.47 7.63 -4.36
CA LYS A 306 29.39 6.78 -4.91
C LYS A 306 29.86 5.87 -6.05
N GLN A 307 31.12 5.40 -6.01
CA GLN A 307 31.68 4.56 -7.09
C GLN A 307 30.82 3.33 -7.40
N LYS A 308 30.25 2.67 -6.38
CA LYS A 308 29.44 1.46 -6.58
C LYS A 308 28.14 1.76 -7.32
N GLU A 309 27.49 2.86 -6.95
CA GLU A 309 26.27 3.33 -7.56
C GLU A 309 26.52 3.81 -8.99
N ILE A 310 27.63 4.50 -9.25
CA ILE A 310 28.08 4.88 -10.59
C ILE A 310 28.29 3.63 -11.45
N GLN A 311 29.00 2.61 -10.95
CA GLN A 311 29.19 1.35 -11.68
C GLN A 311 27.86 0.66 -11.99
N SER A 312 26.93 0.66 -11.03
CA SER A 312 25.57 0.15 -11.22
C SER A 312 24.82 0.93 -12.33
N THR A 313 24.89 2.26 -12.32
CA THR A 313 24.30 3.11 -13.37
C THR A 313 24.92 2.84 -14.74
N MET A 314 26.23 2.65 -14.83
CA MET A 314 26.88 2.27 -16.08
C MET A 314 26.43 0.89 -16.58
N GLY A 315 26.13 -0.04 -15.67
CA GLY A 315 25.53 -1.34 -16.01
C GLY A 315 24.13 -1.24 -16.65
N MET A 316 23.39 -0.15 -16.38
CA MET A 316 22.07 0.09 -16.96
C MET A 316 22.12 0.33 -18.48
N LEU A 317 23.30 0.59 -19.06
CA LEU A 317 23.52 0.61 -20.51
C LEU A 317 23.17 -0.73 -21.19
N LEU A 318 23.37 -1.83 -20.47
CA LEU A 318 23.07 -3.19 -20.95
C LEU A 318 21.66 -3.64 -20.54
N TYR A 319 21.24 -3.25 -19.34
CA TYR A 319 19.96 -3.67 -18.75
C TYR A 319 19.22 -2.44 -18.20
N PRO A 320 18.49 -1.69 -19.06
CA PRO A 320 17.81 -0.47 -18.64
C PRO A 320 16.68 -0.79 -17.66
N PRO A 321 16.60 -0.10 -16.50
CA PRO A 321 15.55 -0.30 -15.51
C PRO A 321 14.24 0.39 -15.94
N ASN A 322 13.17 0.18 -15.16
CA ASN A 322 11.95 0.95 -15.31
C ASN A 322 12.18 2.41 -14.86
N VAL A 323 12.42 3.28 -15.83
CA VAL A 323 12.72 4.71 -15.60
C VAL A 323 11.55 5.44 -14.95
N THR A 324 10.31 5.01 -15.22
CA THR A 324 9.11 5.58 -14.58
C THR A 324 9.12 5.31 -13.08
N GLN A 325 9.43 4.09 -12.66
CA GLN A 325 9.53 3.74 -11.25
C GLN A 325 10.67 4.53 -10.57
N MET A 326 11.85 4.57 -11.18
CA MET A 326 12.98 5.32 -10.62
C MET A 326 12.65 6.80 -10.48
N ARG A 327 11.93 7.39 -11.43
CA ARG A 327 11.48 8.79 -11.35
C ARG A 327 10.53 9.01 -10.18
N THR A 328 9.60 8.09 -9.92
CA THR A 328 8.74 8.14 -8.73
C THR A 328 9.57 8.12 -7.46
N GLU A 329 10.57 7.23 -7.36
CA GLU A 329 11.47 7.17 -6.20
C GLU A 329 12.26 8.48 -6.00
N VAL A 330 12.70 9.14 -7.08
CA VAL A 330 13.37 10.43 -7.01
C VAL A 330 12.42 11.55 -6.58
N ILE A 331 11.17 11.53 -7.05
CA ILE A 331 10.13 12.47 -6.62
C ILE A 331 9.84 12.31 -5.13
N ASP A 332 9.70 11.08 -4.64
CA ASP A 332 9.46 10.80 -3.23
C ASP A 332 10.65 11.26 -2.36
N LEU A 333 11.88 11.04 -2.84
CA LEU A 333 13.09 11.54 -2.18
C LEU A 333 13.13 13.07 -2.15
N PHE A 334 12.78 13.74 -3.26
CA PHE A 334 12.69 15.20 -3.33
C PHE A 334 11.68 15.75 -2.32
N ILE A 335 10.47 15.19 -2.29
CA ILE A 335 9.41 15.59 -1.35
C ILE A 335 9.92 15.44 0.09
N LYS A 336 10.55 14.31 0.41
CA LYS A 336 11.15 14.06 1.73
C LYS A 336 12.25 15.08 2.09
N ASP A 337 13.16 15.39 1.16
CA ASP A 337 14.31 16.24 1.43
C ASP A 337 13.96 17.72 1.50
N SER A 338 12.88 18.15 0.82
CA SER A 338 12.43 19.54 0.69
C SER A 338 12.03 20.27 1.97
N CYS A 339 12.15 19.64 3.14
CA CYS A 339 11.80 20.20 4.46
C CYS A 339 10.33 20.64 4.58
N LEU A 340 9.47 20.35 3.60
CA LEU A 340 8.01 20.30 3.74
C LEU A 340 7.55 18.97 4.35
N SER A 341 8.49 18.20 4.89
CA SER A 341 8.30 17.02 5.70
C SER A 341 7.72 17.36 7.09
N ASP A 342 6.89 18.39 7.21
CA ASP A 342 5.87 18.34 8.23
C ASP A 342 4.99 17.16 7.82
N ASP A 343 4.77 16.23 8.75
CA ASP A 343 3.85 15.14 8.49
C ASP A 343 2.53 15.74 7.99
N ASP A 344 1.96 15.14 6.95
CA ASP A 344 0.65 15.55 6.48
C ASP A 344 -0.35 15.29 7.62
N MET A 345 -0.65 16.33 8.38
CA MET A 345 -1.41 16.21 9.63
C MET A 345 -2.78 15.59 9.37
N LEU A 346 -3.38 15.84 8.20
CA LEU A 346 -4.64 15.19 7.84
C LEU A 346 -4.43 13.68 7.67
N SER A 347 -3.44 13.29 6.86
CA SER A 347 -3.11 11.87 6.63
C SER A 347 -2.71 11.16 7.92
N VAL A 348 -1.87 11.77 8.77
CA VAL A 348 -1.53 11.22 10.08
C VAL A 348 -2.77 11.02 10.94
N CYS A 349 -3.61 12.05 11.09
CA CYS A 349 -4.82 11.96 11.91
C CYS A 349 -5.75 10.84 11.39
N VAL A 350 -5.93 10.74 10.08
CA VAL A 350 -6.77 9.72 9.45
C VAL A 350 -6.16 8.33 9.65
N ASN A 351 -4.87 8.13 9.39
CA ASN A 351 -4.22 6.82 9.51
C ASN A 351 -4.17 6.32 10.96
N VAL A 352 -3.85 7.21 11.91
CA VAL A 352 -3.92 6.91 13.34
C VAL A 352 -5.35 6.58 13.73
N GLY A 353 -6.33 7.37 13.26
CA GLY A 353 -7.75 7.12 13.46
C GLY A 353 -8.19 5.75 12.92
N CYS A 354 -7.81 5.38 11.70
CA CYS A 354 -8.12 4.09 11.09
C CYS A 354 -7.51 2.92 11.86
N SER A 355 -6.33 3.09 12.44
CA SER A 355 -5.67 2.07 13.26
C SER A 355 -6.31 1.95 14.66
N ALA A 356 -6.76 3.09 15.21
CA ALA A 356 -7.34 3.19 16.54
C ALA A 356 -8.79 2.72 16.63
N LEU A 357 -9.61 3.17 15.68
CA LEU A 357 -11.06 3.13 15.74
C LEU A 357 -11.64 1.70 15.86
N PRO A 358 -11.12 0.67 15.16
CA PRO A 358 -11.62 -0.69 15.33
C PRO A 358 -11.49 -1.19 16.78
N ALA A 359 -10.32 -1.01 17.40
CA ALA A 359 -10.10 -1.42 18.78
C ALA A 359 -11.00 -0.64 19.76
N LEU A 360 -11.24 0.64 19.51
CA LEU A 360 -12.15 1.44 20.34
C LEU A 360 -13.61 0.98 20.20
N LEU A 361 -14.04 0.59 19.00
CA LEU A 361 -15.38 0.05 18.77
C LEU A 361 -15.57 -1.31 19.45
N ASP A 362 -14.58 -2.20 19.37
CA ASP A 362 -14.63 -3.51 20.03
C ASP A 362 -14.77 -3.37 21.56
N ILE A 363 -13.99 -2.46 22.15
CA ILE A 363 -14.06 -2.15 23.58
C ILE A 363 -15.42 -1.58 23.93
N LYS A 364 -15.96 -0.66 23.12
CA LYS A 364 -17.28 -0.09 23.37
C LYS A 364 -18.36 -1.19 23.32
N GLN A 365 -18.33 -2.07 22.32
CA GLN A 365 -19.27 -3.19 22.23
C GLN A 365 -19.18 -4.14 23.43
N ALA A 366 -17.97 -4.36 23.96
CA ALA A 366 -17.74 -5.16 25.16
C ALA A 366 -18.14 -4.45 26.48
N ILE A 367 -17.99 -3.13 26.56
CA ILE A 367 -18.17 -2.33 27.79
C ILE A 367 -19.59 -1.70 27.90
N CYS A 368 -20.38 -1.69 26.82
CA CYS A 368 -21.73 -1.13 26.78
C CYS A 368 -22.79 -1.97 27.52
N ARG A 369 -22.65 -2.07 28.85
CA ARG A 369 -23.82 -2.04 29.73
C ARG A 369 -23.82 -0.94 30.79
N ASP A 370 -22.70 -0.35 31.24
CA ASP A 370 -22.83 0.59 32.39
C ASP A 370 -21.68 1.58 32.66
N VAL A 371 -20.84 1.97 31.69
CA VAL A 371 -19.75 2.94 31.98
C VAL A 371 -19.65 4.07 30.95
N GLY A 372 -20.63 4.98 30.97
CA GLY A 372 -20.68 6.17 30.11
C GLY A 372 -19.55 7.20 30.35
N GLY A 373 -18.81 7.10 31.45
CA GLY A 373 -17.74 8.05 31.83
C GLY A 373 -16.38 7.80 31.18
N VAL A 374 -16.09 6.56 30.71
CA VAL A 374 -14.74 6.17 30.25
C VAL A 374 -14.29 6.95 29.00
N TRP A 375 -15.23 7.37 28.15
CA TRP A 375 -14.92 7.94 26.84
C TRP A 375 -14.83 9.47 26.81
N ASN A 376 -15.37 10.18 27.81
CA ASN A 376 -15.60 11.63 27.74
C ASN A 376 -15.05 12.45 28.93
N GLU A 377 -14.54 11.80 29.98
CA GLU A 377 -14.21 12.46 31.25
C GLU A 377 -12.71 12.70 31.49
N ASN A 378 -11.80 11.91 30.89
CA ASN A 378 -10.39 11.90 31.32
C ASN A 378 -9.35 12.38 30.29
N ASP A 379 -9.72 12.96 29.14
CA ASP A 379 -8.80 13.36 28.04
C ASP A 379 -7.79 12.26 27.62
N GLU A 380 -8.03 11.01 28.01
CA GLU A 380 -7.20 9.84 27.79
C GLU A 380 -8.04 8.71 27.19
N LEU A 381 -7.41 7.93 26.30
CA LEU A 381 -8.04 6.75 25.71
C LEU A 381 -7.97 5.56 26.67
N PRO A 382 -8.98 4.66 26.68
CA PRO A 382 -8.98 3.46 27.53
C PRO A 382 -7.87 2.46 27.17
N ILE A 383 -7.31 2.57 25.98
CA ILE A 383 -6.19 1.77 25.49
C ILE A 383 -5.05 2.64 25.01
N LYS A 384 -3.84 2.14 25.20
CA LYS A 384 -2.65 2.72 24.55
C LYS A 384 -2.68 2.35 23.08
N ILE A 385 -2.69 3.36 22.22
CA ILE A 385 -2.59 3.21 20.78
C ILE A 385 -1.18 3.66 20.41
N ASP A 386 -0.38 2.73 19.88
CA ASP A 386 0.95 3.07 19.39
C ASP A 386 0.82 3.75 18.04
N THR A 387 0.95 5.07 18.04
CA THR A 387 0.82 5.88 16.83
C THR A 387 2.15 5.99 16.08
N GLY A 388 3.28 5.69 16.72
CA GLY A 388 4.61 6.01 16.19
C GLY A 388 4.94 7.51 16.14
N PHE A 389 4.02 8.38 16.57
CA PHE A 389 4.18 9.84 16.54
C PHE A 389 4.16 10.46 17.93
N ALA A 390 5.07 11.40 18.19
CA ALA A 390 5.15 12.13 19.44
C ALA A 390 5.28 13.65 19.17
N TYR A 391 4.14 14.31 19.01
CA TYR A 391 4.08 15.76 18.69
C TYR A 391 4.14 16.66 19.93
N HIS A 392 3.91 16.11 21.11
CA HIS A 392 3.89 16.86 22.36
C HIS A 392 4.83 16.22 23.37
N SER A 393 5.62 17.06 24.04
CA SER A 393 6.40 16.65 25.20
C SER A 393 5.45 16.19 26.31
N VAL A 394 5.68 14.99 26.85
CA VAL A 394 4.88 14.44 27.96
C VAL A 394 5.74 14.39 29.21
N PHE A 395 5.27 15.03 30.28
CA PHE A 395 5.85 14.88 31.61
C PHE A 395 5.00 13.94 32.46
N ALA A 396 5.62 12.89 32.99
CA ALA A 396 5.02 12.04 34.02
C ALA A 396 5.62 12.41 35.36
N CYS A 397 4.77 12.79 36.32
CA CYS A 397 5.20 13.15 37.66
C CYS A 397 5.86 11.93 38.34
N PRO A 398 7.13 11.98 38.74
CA PRO A 398 7.77 10.80 39.30
C PRO A 398 7.30 10.44 40.73
N ILE A 399 6.56 11.35 41.39
CA ILE A 399 5.95 11.11 42.70
C ILE A 399 4.57 10.47 42.58
N LEU A 400 3.68 11.07 41.76
CA LEU A 400 2.32 10.55 41.58
C LEU A 400 2.23 9.46 40.52
N ARG A 401 3.27 9.32 39.68
CA ARG A 401 3.32 8.43 38.51
C ARG A 401 2.17 8.65 37.52
N THR A 402 1.59 9.84 37.54
CA THR A 402 0.54 10.30 36.63
C THR A 402 1.11 11.29 35.62
N ARG A 403 0.53 11.33 34.42
CA ARG A 403 0.85 12.34 33.41
C ARG A 403 0.39 13.71 33.89
N SER A 404 1.21 14.73 33.66
CA SER A 404 0.82 16.13 33.86
C SER A 404 0.04 16.64 32.65
N GLY A 405 -0.93 17.51 32.93
CA GLY A 405 -1.76 18.18 31.93
C GLY A 405 -1.98 19.65 32.29
N THR A 406 -2.90 20.33 31.62
CA THR A 406 -3.21 21.76 31.87
C THR A 406 -3.73 22.02 33.29
N SER A 407 -4.51 21.10 33.85
CA SER A 407 -5.02 21.18 35.22
C SER A 407 -3.97 20.86 36.28
N ASN A 408 -3.03 19.95 35.97
CA ASN A 408 -1.97 19.48 36.86
C ASN A 408 -0.58 19.62 36.20
N PRO A 409 -0.11 20.86 35.97
CA PRO A 409 1.09 21.10 35.20
C PRO A 409 2.35 20.67 35.95
N PRO A 410 3.47 20.47 35.23
CA PRO A 410 4.77 20.30 35.85
C PRO A 410 5.24 21.59 36.52
N MET A 411 5.74 21.45 37.75
CA MET A 411 6.24 22.51 38.60
C MET A 411 7.72 22.27 38.90
N MET A 412 8.57 23.21 38.50
CA MET A 412 9.99 23.22 38.82
C MET A 412 10.21 23.86 40.19
N LEU A 413 10.85 23.12 41.08
CA LEU A 413 11.25 23.57 42.40
C LEU A 413 12.52 24.44 42.31
N VAL A 414 12.83 25.25 43.33
CA VAL A 414 14.05 26.10 43.39
C VAL A 414 15.35 25.29 43.31
N CYS A 415 15.29 24.00 43.58
CA CYS A 415 16.42 23.07 43.43
C CYS A 415 16.62 22.54 42.00
N GLY A 416 15.70 22.85 41.07
CA GLY A 416 15.72 22.39 39.67
C GLY A 416 14.98 21.07 39.43
N HIS A 417 14.59 20.32 40.47
CA HIS A 417 13.75 19.14 40.30
C HIS A 417 12.33 19.51 39.88
N VAL A 418 11.69 18.66 39.09
CA VAL A 418 10.33 18.87 38.58
C VAL A 418 9.39 17.82 39.17
N ILE A 419 8.23 18.26 39.68
CA ILE A 419 7.12 17.43 40.15
C ILE A 419 5.80 18.04 39.65
N SER A 420 4.68 17.33 39.67
CA SER A 420 3.40 17.94 39.29
C SER A 420 2.85 18.88 40.38
N LYS A 421 1.95 19.79 40.00
CA LYS A 421 1.24 20.70 40.92
C LYS A 421 0.51 19.97 42.04
N ASP A 422 -0.14 18.84 41.75
CA ASP A 422 -0.79 18.03 42.77
C ASP A 422 0.21 17.37 43.72
N ALA A 423 1.36 16.93 43.21
CA ALA A 423 2.42 16.37 44.04
C ALA A 423 3.00 17.45 44.96
N LEU A 424 3.17 18.66 44.44
CA LEU A 424 3.60 19.84 45.17
C LEU A 424 2.63 20.14 46.33
N ASN A 425 1.33 20.20 46.06
CA ASN A 425 0.30 20.44 47.08
C ASN A 425 0.22 19.30 48.11
N LYS A 426 0.43 18.04 47.70
CA LYS A 426 0.42 16.88 48.61
C LYS A 426 1.65 16.80 49.51
N LEU A 427 2.80 17.29 49.03
CA LEU A 427 4.06 17.30 49.77
C LEU A 427 4.22 18.53 50.67
N GLU A 428 3.36 19.54 50.50
CA GLU A 428 3.30 20.69 51.40
C GLU A 428 2.88 20.26 52.81
N ARG A 429 3.69 20.65 53.80
CA ARG A 429 3.39 20.48 55.22
C ARG A 429 3.66 21.79 55.94
N SER A 430 2.65 22.33 56.61
CA SER A 430 2.77 23.57 57.40
C SER A 430 3.34 24.75 56.61
N GLY A 431 2.93 24.92 55.35
CA GLY A 431 3.36 26.02 54.49
C GLY A 431 4.76 25.85 53.87
N ARG A 432 5.45 24.73 54.13
CA ARG A 432 6.77 24.43 53.54
C ARG A 432 6.74 23.13 52.77
N LEU A 433 7.59 23.04 51.76
CA LEU A 433 7.73 21.91 50.87
C LEU A 433 9.19 21.46 50.85
N LYS A 434 9.42 20.18 51.18
CA LYS A 434 10.74 19.55 51.03
C LYS A 434 10.79 18.79 49.71
N CYS A 435 11.88 19.00 48.96
CA CYS A 435 12.09 18.25 47.73
C CYS A 435 12.25 16.75 48.02
N PRO A 436 11.59 15.85 47.28
CA PRO A 436 11.72 14.41 47.49
C PRO A 436 13.07 13.84 47.03
N TYR A 437 13.81 14.56 46.18
CA TYR A 437 15.09 14.13 45.59
C TYR A 437 16.31 14.76 46.26
N CYS A 438 16.13 15.80 47.09
CA CYS A 438 17.25 16.52 47.68
C CYS A 438 16.84 17.20 49.00
N PRO A 439 17.78 17.63 49.85
CA PRO A 439 17.45 18.16 51.17
C PRO A 439 16.89 19.60 51.15
N LYS A 440 16.80 20.26 49.98
CA LYS A 440 16.31 21.64 49.88
C LYS A 440 14.82 21.75 50.21
N GLU A 441 14.49 22.76 51.00
CA GLU A 441 13.14 23.17 51.37
C GLU A 441 12.81 24.53 50.78
N GLN A 442 11.53 24.77 50.50
CA GLN A 442 11.04 25.99 49.86
C GLN A 442 9.59 26.26 50.25
N LEU A 443 9.09 27.45 49.93
CA LEU A 443 7.66 27.75 49.93
C LEU A 443 7.01 27.19 48.65
N PRO A 444 5.79 26.63 48.71
CA PRO A 444 5.07 26.17 47.51
C PRO A 444 4.93 27.24 46.41
N SER A 445 4.78 28.51 46.82
CA SER A 445 4.66 29.66 45.92
C SER A 445 5.93 29.99 45.13
N GLU A 446 7.10 29.48 45.54
CA GLU A 446 8.38 29.70 44.85
C GLU A 446 8.56 28.75 43.65
N ALA A 447 7.77 27.69 43.57
CA ALA A 447 7.80 26.77 42.44
C ALA A 447 7.22 27.43 41.17
N ARG A 448 7.87 27.18 40.04
CA ARG A 448 7.49 27.76 38.76
C ARG A 448 6.88 26.70 37.86
N THR A 449 5.73 27.02 37.26
CA THR A 449 5.17 26.20 36.19
C THR A 449 6.14 26.16 35.02
N ILE A 450 6.38 24.98 34.47
CA ILE A 450 7.12 24.81 33.22
C ILE A 450 6.21 24.26 32.14
N ASN A 451 6.42 24.72 30.91
CA ASN A 451 5.76 24.21 29.71
C ASN A 451 6.84 23.52 28.87
N PHE A 452 6.56 22.29 28.43
CA PHE A 452 7.48 21.47 27.63
C PHE A 452 7.12 21.50 26.14
#